data_AF-A9LCL7-F1
#
_entry.id   AF-A9LCL7-F1
#
_cell.length_a   1.000
_cell.length_b   1.000
_cell.length_c   1.000
_cell.angle_alpha   90.00
_cell.angle_beta   90.00
_cell.angle_gamma   90.00
#
_symmetry.space_group_name_H-M   'P 1'
#
loop_
_entity.id
_entity.type
_entity.pdbx_description
1 polymer ?
#
loop_
_entity_poly.entity_id
_entity_poly.type
_entity_poly.pdbx_seq_one_letter_code
_entity_poly.pdbx_strand_id
1 'polypeptide(L)'
;VGISEELSNVSLRRSKQTGIRNVLMIFENLKSLERFRSYTNQTYGDLRLIDSEGEISVTPSSLIIIWGGDEGDELKEVRCGFDLE
;
A
#
# COMPACT_ATOMS: atom_id res chain seq x y z
N VAL A 1 11.74 -9.96 -10.65
CA VAL A 1 11.19 -10.76 -9.53
C VAL A 1 10.59 -9.77 -8.55
N GLY A 2 9.29 -9.87 -8.25
CA GLY A 2 8.64 -8.99 -7.28
C GLY A 2 9.01 -9.34 -5.83
N ILE A 3 8.80 -8.41 -4.90
CA ILE A 3 8.92 -8.68 -3.47
C ILE A 3 7.51 -9.00 -2.96
N SER A 4 7.32 -10.19 -2.39
CA SER A 4 6.04 -10.56 -1.77
C SER A 4 5.93 -9.88 -0.40
N GLU A 5 4.94 -9.01 -0.29
CA GLU A 5 4.61 -8.28 0.93
C GLU A 5 3.54 -9.00 1.75
N GLU A 6 3.49 -8.70 3.05
CA GLU A 6 2.53 -9.30 3.98
C GLU A 6 1.46 -8.28 4.37
N LEU A 7 0.22 -8.58 4.02
CA LEU A 7 -0.94 -7.72 4.30
C LEU A 7 -1.43 -7.95 5.73
N SER A 8 -1.50 -6.87 6.51
CA SER A 8 -2.08 -6.90 7.85
C SER A 8 -3.59 -6.69 7.80
N ASN A 9 -4.09 -5.89 6.84
CA ASN A 9 -5.53 -5.66 6.68
C ASN A 9 -5.90 -5.23 5.26
N VAL A 10 -7.14 -5.49 4.86
CA VAL A 10 -7.76 -4.99 3.64
C VAL A 10 -9.18 -4.49 3.94
N SER A 11 -9.52 -3.33 3.42
CA SER A 11 -10.86 -2.75 3.60
C SER A 11 -11.38 -2.15 2.31
N LEU A 12 -12.62 -2.53 1.94
CA LEU A 12 -13.36 -1.89 0.87
C LEU A 12 -14.13 -0.70 1.44
N ARG A 13 -13.93 0.47 0.86
CA ARG A 13 -14.51 1.73 1.31
C ARG A 13 -15.20 2.43 0.16
N ARG A 14 -16.06 3.39 0.49
CA ARG A 14 -16.69 4.29 -0.48
C ARG A 14 -16.42 5.71 -0.05
N SER A 15 -15.79 6.48 -0.93
CA SER A 15 -15.57 7.90 -0.71
C SER A 15 -16.92 8.61 -0.59
N LYS A 16 -17.13 9.31 0.52
CA LYS A 16 -18.35 10.13 0.71
C LYS A 16 -18.38 11.35 -0.20
N GLN A 17 -17.19 11.82 -0.65
CA GLN A 17 -17.06 13.01 -1.47
C GLN A 17 -17.26 12.70 -2.96
N THR A 18 -16.64 11.63 -3.45
CA THR A 18 -16.65 11.27 -4.89
C THR A 18 -17.61 10.13 -5.21
N GLY A 19 -18.08 9.38 -4.21
CA GLY A 19 -18.91 8.19 -4.41
C GLY A 19 -18.16 6.96 -4.92
N ILE A 20 -16.89 7.11 -5.31
CA ILE A 20 -15.99 6.06 -5.81
C ILE A 20 -15.71 5.03 -4.71
N ARG A 21 -15.70 3.76 -5.09
CA ARG A 21 -15.27 2.68 -4.20
C ARG A 21 -13.76 2.55 -4.28
N ASN A 22 -13.11 2.36 -3.14
CA ASN A 22 -11.66 2.16 -3.12
C ASN A 22 -11.29 1.04 -2.15
N VAL A 23 -10.22 0.35 -2.48
CA VAL A 23 -9.61 -0.65 -1.62
C VAL A 23 -8.48 0.03 -0.87
N LEU A 24 -8.51 -0.07 0.46
CA LEU A 24 -7.39 0.31 1.31
C LEU A 24 -6.75 -0.94 1.90
N MET A 25 -5.48 -1.12 1.58
CA MET A 25 -4.61 -2.13 2.17
C MET A 25 -3.71 -1.50 3.22
N ILE A 26 -3.50 -2.23 4.31
CA ILE A 26 -2.66 -1.84 5.42
C ILE A 26 -1.58 -2.91 5.60
N PHE A 27 -0.35 -2.43 5.75
CA PHE A 27 0.83 -3.23 6.03
C PHE A 27 1.45 -2.70 7.32
N GLU A 28 1.77 -3.57 8.27
CA GLU A 28 2.59 -3.21 9.44
C GLU A 28 4.04 -2.93 9.04
N ASN A 29 4.53 -3.64 8.03
CA ASN A 29 5.88 -3.49 7.49
C ASN A 29 5.87 -3.80 5.98
N LEU A 30 6.78 -3.17 5.23
CA LEU A 30 7.07 -3.53 3.84
C LEU A 30 8.53 -3.97 3.71
N LYS A 31 8.74 -5.22 3.28
CA LYS A 31 10.07 -5.76 2.99
C LYS A 31 10.76 -4.96 1.90
N SER A 32 9.98 -4.39 0.98
CA SER A 32 10.48 -3.44 -0.01
C SER A 32 11.03 -2.18 0.64
N LEU A 33 10.37 -1.57 1.63
CA LEU A 33 10.90 -0.39 2.32
C LEU A 33 12.20 -0.69 3.09
N GLU A 34 12.29 -1.86 3.74
CA GLU A 34 13.52 -2.27 4.44
C GLU A 34 14.72 -2.45 3.49
N ARG A 35 14.45 -2.94 2.26
CA ARG A 35 15.48 -3.20 1.25
C ARG A 35 15.77 -1.98 0.37
N PHE A 36 14.82 -1.08 0.20
CA PHE A 36 14.94 0.10 -0.65
C PHE A 36 15.25 1.36 0.19
N ARG A 37 16.55 1.54 0.51
CA ARG A 37 17.11 2.75 1.15
C ARG A 37 16.98 4.06 0.34
N SER A 38 16.22 4.11 -0.75
CA SER A 38 16.28 5.25 -1.68
C SER A 38 15.02 5.39 -2.54
N TYR A 39 13.93 5.90 -1.98
CA TYR A 39 12.94 6.62 -2.78
C TYR A 39 12.45 7.85 -2.02
N THR A 40 13.24 8.92 -2.15
CA THR A 40 12.80 10.32 -1.97
C THR A 40 11.87 10.80 -3.10
N ASN A 41 11.49 9.92 -4.04
CA ASN A 41 10.56 10.21 -5.13
C ASN A 41 9.34 9.28 -5.06
N GLN A 42 8.14 9.87 -4.96
CA GLN A 42 6.84 9.19 -5.06
C GLN A 42 6.72 8.52 -6.43
N THR A 43 7.24 7.30 -6.56
CA THR A 43 6.86 6.43 -7.66
C THR A 43 5.72 5.56 -7.14
N TYR A 44 4.50 5.86 -7.58
CA TYR A 44 3.39 4.91 -7.48
C TYR A 44 3.72 3.77 -8.46
N GLY A 45 4.57 2.84 -8.03
CA GLY A 45 4.86 1.63 -8.80
C GLY A 45 3.59 0.80 -9.01
N ASP A 46 3.68 -0.20 -9.88
CA ASP A 46 2.58 -1.15 -10.10
C ASP A 46 2.38 -2.03 -8.86
N LEU A 47 1.14 -2.07 -8.35
CA LEU A 47 0.74 -3.04 -7.33
C LEU A 47 0.14 -4.26 -8.02
N ARG A 48 0.74 -5.42 -7.78
CA ARG A 48 0.30 -6.70 -8.35
C ARG A 48 -0.33 -7.55 -7.26
N LEU A 49 -1.62 -7.82 -7.39
CA LEU A 49 -2.37 -8.74 -6.54
C LEU A 49 -2.41 -10.08 -7.25
N ILE A 50 -1.83 -11.11 -6.63
CA ILE A 50 -1.65 -12.43 -7.26
C ILE A 50 -2.20 -13.48 -6.30
N ASP A 51 -3.12 -14.29 -6.79
CA ASP A 51 -3.68 -15.44 -6.07
C ASP A 51 -3.93 -16.62 -7.02
N SER A 52 -4.71 -17.60 -6.58
CA SER A 52 -5.06 -18.78 -7.39
C SER A 52 -6.02 -18.47 -8.55
N GLU A 53 -6.75 -17.36 -8.49
CA GLU A 53 -7.69 -16.92 -9.53
C GLU A 53 -6.99 -16.14 -10.65
N GLY A 54 -5.84 -15.52 -10.34
CA GLY A 54 -4.97 -14.94 -11.35
C GLY A 54 -4.14 -13.78 -10.82
N GLU A 55 -3.89 -12.81 -11.70
CA GLU A 55 -3.15 -11.60 -11.38
C GLU A 55 -3.97 -10.37 -11.78
N ILE A 56 -4.03 -9.39 -10.87
CA ILE A 56 -4.54 -8.05 -11.14
C ILE A 56 -3.38 -7.07 -10.94
N SER A 57 -3.16 -6.22 -11.94
CA SER A 57 -2.23 -5.09 -11.83
C SER A 57 -3.05 -3.81 -11.68
N VAL A 58 -2.82 -3.07 -10.60
CA VAL A 58 -3.49 -1.79 -10.33
C VAL A 58 -2.47 -0.69 -10.07
N THR A 59 -2.81 0.52 -10.49
CA THR A 59 -2.07 1.71 -10.11
C THR A 59 -2.59 2.20 -8.75
N PRO A 60 -1.75 2.30 -7.71
CA PRO A 60 -2.16 2.88 -6.44
C PRO A 60 -2.64 4.32 -6.61
N SER A 61 -3.80 4.65 -6.03
CA SER A 61 -4.31 6.02 -5.93
C SER A 61 -3.70 6.76 -4.72
N SER A 62 -3.16 6.03 -3.74
CA SER A 62 -2.48 6.63 -2.58
C SER A 62 -1.47 5.69 -1.95
N LEU A 63 -0.39 6.27 -1.44
CA LEU A 63 0.60 5.58 -0.59
C LEU A 63 0.97 6.51 0.56
N ILE A 64 0.68 6.09 1.79
CA ILE A 64 0.95 6.87 3.01
C ILE A 64 1.76 6.00 3.95
N ILE A 65 2.93 6.49 4.34
CA ILE A 65 3.79 5.87 5.34
C ILE A 65 3.59 6.61 6.66
N ILE A 66 3.28 5.88 7.71
CA ILE A 66 3.07 6.39 9.06
C ILE A 66 4.25 5.95 9.91
N TRP A 67 4.99 6.94 10.41
CA TRP A 67 6.09 6.76 11.34
C TRP A 67 5.62 6.99 12.78
N GLY A 68 6.30 6.37 13.74
CA GLY A 68 6.00 6.41 15.16
C GLY A 68 7.23 6.07 16.01
N GLY A 69 7.01 5.56 17.23
CA GLY A 69 8.07 5.35 18.21
C GLY A 69 8.36 6.61 19.04
N ASP A 70 9.16 6.46 20.09
CA ASP A 70 9.52 7.56 21.00
C ASP A 70 10.33 8.65 20.28
N GLU A 71 11.14 8.26 19.30
CA GLU A 71 11.96 9.16 18.47
C GLU A 71 11.29 9.51 17.12
N GLY A 72 10.16 8.88 16.79
CA GLY A 72 9.38 9.18 15.58
C GLY A 72 9.95 8.59 14.28
N ASP A 73 10.90 7.68 14.37
CA ASP A 73 11.62 7.06 13.24
C ASP A 73 11.27 5.58 13.02
N GLU A 74 10.40 5.00 13.85
CA GLU A 74 9.95 3.63 13.71
C GLU A 74 8.81 3.52 12.69
N LEU A 75 8.92 2.58 11.75
CA LEU A 75 7.83 2.30 10.82
C LEU A 75 6.66 1.69 11.59
N LYS A 76 5.52 2.39 11.59
CA LYS A 76 4.32 1.93 12.29
C LYS A 76 3.31 1.29 11.37
N GLU A 77 3.08 1.88 10.21
CA GLU A 77 2.03 1.44 9.29
C GLU A 77 2.26 2.01 7.88
N VAL A 78 2.00 1.20 6.86
CA VAL A 78 1.90 1.65 5.47
C VAL A 78 0.49 1.43 4.97
N ARG A 79 -0.10 2.48 4.41
CA ARG A 79 -1.43 2.48 3.79
C ARG A 79 -1.28 2.61 2.29
N CYS A 80 -1.76 1.63 1.54
CA CYS A 80 -1.82 1.65 0.09
C CYS A 80 -3.26 1.57 -0.37
N GLY A 81 -3.72 2.59 -1.09
CA GLY A 81 -5.07 2.64 -1.63
C GLY A 81 -5.08 2.57 -3.15
N PHE A 82 -6.10 1.97 -3.74
CA PHE A 82 -6.44 2.11 -5.16
C PHE A 82 -7.95 2.19 -5.34
N ASP A 83 -8.37 2.88 -6.41
CA ASP A 83 -9.76 3.13 -6.71
C ASP A 83 -10.31 2.02 -7.62
N LEU A 84 -11.60 1.70 -7.46
CA LEU A 84 -12.34 0.77 -8.29
C LEU A 84 -13.23 1.57 -9.24
N GLU A 85 -13.02 1.41 -10.54
CA GLU A 85 -13.86 1.96 -11.61
C GLU A 85 -15.15 1.17 -11.81
#